data_AF-A0A812YG66-F1
#
_entry.id   AF-A0A812YG66-F1
#
_cell.length_a   1.000
_cell.length_b   1.000
_cell.length_c   1.000
_cell.angle_alpha   90.00
_cell.angle_beta   90.00
_cell.angle_gamma   90.00
#
_symmetry.space_group_name_H-M   'P 1'
#
loop_
_entity.id
_entity.type
_entity.pdbx_description
1 polymer ?
#
loop_
_entity_poly.entity_id
_entity_poly.type
_entity_poly.pdbx_seq_one_letter_code
_entity_poly.pdbx_strand_id
1 'polypeptide(L)'
;MKFPEPLAVALGLLTFASLQGLARAGKLRSTRRNVGVVVVGDPSFQRRYQAQIKSLRCYADRHGYDMHLLTASEYGECKRFKDFFFRKHCTVSKWLETQPAHYIAAVFDGDVVAAAPKRGLDAWIDHGADVQLYNRCLFHEIMAGNYMVRNTPFSRDFLMRWAKYYDRRPKGFSSADNGAIQLVVMETLRVEGFDTCFNMYENLTSSVSNLQPYWDYVHCTKEALPLPKQKT
;
A
#
# COMPACT_ATOMS: atom_id res chain seq x y z
N MET A 1 7.67 -10.89 -56.24
CA MET A 1 6.45 -10.15 -56.64
C MET A 1 5.72 -11.00 -57.68
N LYS A 2 4.64 -11.66 -57.24
CA LYS A 2 3.56 -12.36 -57.97
C LYS A 2 3.06 -13.48 -57.04
N PHE A 3 1.96 -13.20 -56.35
CA PHE A 3 1.11 -14.21 -55.73
C PHE A 3 -0.07 -14.44 -56.68
N PRO A 4 -0.48 -15.68 -56.96
CA PRO A 4 -1.79 -15.97 -57.52
C PRO A 4 -2.79 -16.27 -56.38
N GLU A 5 -3.94 -15.60 -56.45
CA GLU A 5 -5.23 -16.02 -55.88
C GLU A 5 -6.08 -16.70 -56.99
N PRO A 6 -7.27 -17.27 -56.72
CA PRO A 6 -7.76 -17.92 -55.50
C PRO A 6 -8.39 -19.30 -55.80
N LEU A 7 -8.61 -20.13 -54.77
CA LEU A 7 -9.56 -21.24 -54.82
C LEU A 7 -10.57 -21.07 -53.69
N ALA A 8 -11.78 -20.67 -54.07
CA ALA A 8 -12.97 -20.83 -53.24
C ALA A 8 -13.28 -22.33 -53.08
N VAL A 9 -13.92 -22.72 -51.97
CA VAL A 9 -15.10 -23.61 -51.94
C VAL A 9 -15.55 -23.89 -50.49
N ALA A 10 -16.88 -23.94 -50.35
CA ALA A 10 -17.71 -24.60 -49.33
C ALA A 10 -17.89 -23.95 -47.95
N LEU A 11 -18.96 -23.16 -47.84
CA LEU A 11 -19.78 -23.04 -46.63
C LEU A 11 -20.44 -24.40 -46.32
N GLY A 12 -20.02 -25.04 -45.24
CA GLY A 12 -20.69 -26.20 -44.66
C GLY A 12 -21.48 -25.80 -43.41
N LEU A 13 -22.79 -26.00 -43.45
CA LEU A 13 -23.68 -25.99 -42.28
C LEU A 13 -23.21 -27.06 -41.28
N LEU A 14 -23.05 -26.68 -40.02
CA LEU A 14 -23.00 -27.63 -38.91
C LEU A 14 -24.10 -27.30 -37.89
N THR A 15 -24.93 -28.32 -37.72
CA THR A 15 -26.11 -28.44 -36.88
C THR A 15 -25.78 -28.38 -35.39
N PHE A 16 -26.70 -27.81 -34.61
CA PHE A 16 -26.67 -27.87 -33.14
C PHE A 16 -26.88 -29.31 -32.67
N ALA A 17 -25.81 -29.96 -32.22
CA ALA A 17 -25.90 -31.17 -31.42
C ALA A 17 -25.94 -30.81 -29.93
N SER A 18 -27.02 -31.22 -29.28
CA SER A 18 -27.21 -31.25 -27.84
C SER A 18 -26.03 -31.96 -27.14
N LEU A 19 -25.28 -31.22 -26.33
CA LEU A 19 -24.32 -31.75 -25.37
C LEU A 19 -24.92 -31.66 -23.96
N GLN A 20 -25.88 -32.54 -23.68
CA GLN A 20 -26.15 -32.97 -22.30
C GLN A 20 -25.12 -34.04 -21.95
N GLY A 21 -23.98 -33.61 -21.41
CA GLY A 21 -22.87 -34.47 -21.01
C GLY A 21 -22.04 -33.85 -19.90
N LEU A 22 -22.47 -34.06 -18.65
CA LEU A 22 -21.66 -34.11 -17.43
C LEU A 22 -20.43 -33.16 -17.34
N ALA A 23 -20.68 -31.86 -17.34
CA ALA A 23 -19.80 -30.96 -16.60
C ALA A 23 -20.17 -31.06 -15.11
N ARG A 24 -19.53 -31.99 -14.38
CA ARG A 24 -19.32 -31.76 -12.95
C ARG A 24 -18.44 -30.52 -12.88
N ALA A 25 -19.08 -29.35 -12.79
CA ALA A 25 -18.44 -28.15 -12.31
C ALA A 25 -17.99 -28.45 -10.88
N GLY A 26 -16.80 -29.05 -10.76
CA GLY A 26 -16.03 -28.96 -9.55
C GLY A 26 -16.00 -27.49 -9.21
N LYS A 27 -16.67 -27.13 -8.12
CA LYS A 27 -16.65 -25.79 -7.56
C LYS A 27 -15.18 -25.50 -7.35
N LEU A 28 -14.53 -24.81 -8.29
CA LEU A 28 -13.23 -24.21 -8.06
C LEU A 28 -13.53 -23.16 -6.99
N ARG A 29 -13.51 -23.58 -5.73
CA ARG A 29 -13.30 -22.66 -4.62
C ARG A 29 -11.88 -22.16 -4.83
N SER A 30 -11.73 -21.21 -5.74
CA SER A 30 -10.76 -20.15 -5.52
C SER A 30 -11.17 -19.59 -4.17
N THR A 31 -10.46 -19.97 -3.11
CA THR A 31 -10.52 -19.25 -1.85
C THR A 31 -10.04 -17.86 -2.22
N ARG A 32 -10.98 -16.95 -2.50
CA ARG A 32 -10.68 -15.55 -2.75
C ARG A 32 -9.78 -15.13 -1.60
N ARG A 33 -8.55 -14.74 -1.90
CA ARG A 33 -7.62 -14.36 -0.84
C ARG A 33 -8.19 -13.10 -0.22
N ASN A 34 -8.22 -13.05 1.12
CA ASN A 34 -8.67 -11.88 1.87
C ASN A 34 -7.60 -10.77 1.75
N VAL A 35 -7.40 -10.27 0.53
CA VAL A 35 -6.35 -9.33 0.13
C VAL A 35 -6.98 -8.27 -0.76
N GLY A 36 -6.75 -7.00 -0.43
CA GLY A 36 -7.20 -5.88 -1.25
C GLY A 36 -6.10 -4.88 -1.53
N VAL A 37 -6.14 -4.32 -2.74
CA VAL A 37 -5.43 -3.11 -3.12
C VAL A 37 -6.26 -1.92 -2.64
N VAL A 38 -5.67 -1.06 -1.83
CA VAL A 38 -6.36 0.06 -1.18
C VAL A 38 -5.70 1.37 -1.58
N VAL A 39 -6.48 2.30 -2.11
CA VAL A 39 -6.06 3.68 -2.39
C VAL A 39 -6.96 4.62 -1.63
N VAL A 40 -6.38 5.55 -0.89
CA VAL A 40 -7.12 6.64 -0.23
C VAL A 40 -7.03 7.88 -1.11
N GLY A 41 -8.16 8.52 -1.38
CA GLY A 41 -8.19 9.75 -2.17
C GLY A 41 -9.61 10.26 -2.31
N ASP A 42 -9.80 11.57 -2.24
CA ASP A 42 -11.12 12.15 -2.51
C ASP A 42 -11.52 12.03 -3.98
N PRO A 43 -12.79 12.25 -4.36
CA PRO A 43 -13.22 12.12 -5.75
C PRO A 43 -12.46 12.99 -6.74
N SER A 44 -11.96 14.16 -6.33
CA SER A 44 -11.18 15.05 -7.20
C SER A 44 -9.78 14.48 -7.47
N PHE A 45 -9.14 13.94 -6.43
CA PHE A 45 -7.87 13.23 -6.50
C PHE A 45 -8.01 11.96 -7.34
N GLN A 46 -9.05 11.16 -7.11
CA GLN A 46 -9.32 9.95 -7.90
C GLN A 46 -9.50 10.26 -9.39
N ARG A 47 -10.15 11.38 -9.75
CA ARG A 47 -10.24 11.83 -11.15
C ARG A 47 -8.89 12.23 -11.72
N ARG A 48 -8.08 12.97 -10.95
CA ARG A 48 -6.73 13.40 -11.38
C ARG A 48 -5.82 12.20 -11.67
N TYR A 49 -5.87 11.18 -10.83
CA TYR A 49 -5.01 9.98 -10.93
C TYR A 49 -5.74 8.75 -11.48
N GLN A 50 -6.79 8.96 -12.28
CA GLN A 50 -7.63 7.88 -12.79
C GLN A 50 -6.86 6.84 -13.62
N ALA A 51 -5.81 7.24 -14.32
CA ALA A 51 -5.00 6.34 -15.14
C ALA A 51 -4.18 5.38 -14.27
N GLN A 52 -3.58 5.90 -13.20
CA GLN A 52 -2.82 5.17 -12.19
C GLN A 52 -3.72 4.22 -11.42
N ILE A 53 -4.86 4.72 -10.93
CA ILE A 53 -5.88 3.92 -10.25
C ILE A 53 -6.42 2.81 -11.17
N LYS A 54 -6.62 3.08 -12.46
CA LYS A 54 -7.01 2.07 -13.44
C LYS A 54 -5.94 0.99 -13.60
N SER A 55 -4.66 1.36 -13.61
CA SER A 55 -3.55 0.40 -13.62
C SER A 55 -3.59 -0.52 -12.39
N LEU A 56 -3.79 0.04 -11.19
CA LEU A 56 -3.93 -0.74 -9.95
C LEU A 56 -5.17 -1.64 -9.94
N ARG A 57 -6.30 -1.18 -10.49
CA ARG A 57 -7.50 -2.00 -10.65
C ARG A 57 -7.25 -3.20 -11.56
N CYS A 58 -6.67 -2.97 -12.75
CA CYS A 58 -6.33 -4.07 -13.66
C CYS A 58 -5.35 -5.06 -13.03
N TYR A 59 -4.42 -4.57 -12.19
CA TYR A 59 -3.53 -5.42 -11.40
C TYR A 59 -4.30 -6.28 -10.38
N ALA A 60 -5.20 -5.67 -9.59
CA ALA A 60 -6.03 -6.36 -8.61
C ALA A 60 -6.90 -7.44 -9.30
N ASP A 61 -7.58 -7.09 -10.38
CA ASP A 61 -8.44 -8.00 -11.15
C ASP A 61 -7.65 -9.21 -11.67
N ARG A 62 -6.44 -8.99 -12.18
CA ARG A 62 -5.57 -10.05 -12.70
C ARG A 62 -5.20 -11.10 -11.66
N HIS A 63 -4.97 -10.66 -10.41
CA HIS A 63 -4.50 -11.53 -9.33
C HIS A 63 -5.62 -11.98 -8.38
N GLY A 64 -6.85 -11.56 -8.64
CA GLY A 64 -8.02 -11.89 -7.82
C GLY A 64 -8.02 -11.19 -6.46
N TYR A 65 -7.42 -10.00 -6.38
CA TYR A 65 -7.48 -9.13 -5.20
C TYR A 65 -8.69 -8.20 -5.29
N ASP A 66 -9.24 -7.79 -4.15
CA ASP A 66 -10.25 -6.74 -4.12
C ASP A 66 -9.61 -5.36 -4.41
N MET A 67 -10.38 -4.41 -4.93
CA MET A 67 -9.94 -3.03 -5.15
C MET A 67 -10.82 -2.08 -4.33
N HIS A 68 -10.18 -1.28 -3.45
CA HIS A 68 -10.86 -0.34 -2.56
C HIS A 68 -10.37 1.08 -2.82
N LEU A 69 -11.32 1.99 -3.08
CA LEU A 69 -11.09 3.43 -3.18
C LEU A 69 -11.77 4.10 -1.99
N LEU A 70 -10.99 4.58 -1.03
CA LEU A 70 -11.50 5.14 0.22
C LEU A 70 -11.51 6.66 0.15
N THR A 71 -12.62 7.27 0.56
CA THR A 71 -12.74 8.72 0.69
C THR A 71 -12.57 9.12 2.15
N ALA A 72 -11.47 9.80 2.49
CA ALA A 72 -11.16 10.11 3.89
C ALA A 72 -12.22 10.97 4.61
N SER A 73 -13.05 11.75 3.89
CA SER A 73 -14.13 12.56 4.47
C SER A 73 -15.30 11.73 5.04
N GLU A 74 -15.43 10.47 4.63
CA GLU A 74 -16.42 9.52 5.14
C GLU A 74 -16.08 9.05 6.58
N TYR A 75 -14.84 9.27 7.03
CA TYR A 75 -14.34 8.84 8.33
C TYR A 75 -14.25 10.04 9.28
N GLY A 76 -15.35 10.31 9.99
CA GLY A 76 -15.52 11.48 10.85
C GLY A 76 -14.39 11.70 11.86
N GLU A 77 -13.96 10.64 12.54
CA GLU A 77 -12.88 10.66 13.53
C GLU A 77 -11.53 11.10 12.94
N CYS A 78 -11.29 10.78 11.66
CA CYS A 78 -10.04 11.12 10.97
C CYS A 78 -9.99 12.59 10.51
N LYS A 79 -11.10 13.34 10.57
CA LYS A 79 -11.16 14.75 10.14
C LYS A 79 -10.28 15.68 10.99
N ARG A 80 -9.82 15.23 12.16
CA ARG A 80 -8.88 15.98 13.01
C ARG A 80 -7.50 16.12 12.36
N PHE A 81 -7.06 15.12 11.60
CA PHE A 81 -5.81 15.15 10.84
C PHE A 81 -6.02 15.96 9.57
N LYS A 82 -5.57 17.21 9.53
CA LYS A 82 -5.83 18.11 8.37
C LYS A 82 -4.97 17.74 7.17
N ASP A 83 -3.75 17.31 7.43
CA ASP A 83 -2.82 16.81 6.42
C ASP A 83 -3.29 15.46 5.86
N PHE A 84 -3.33 15.36 4.53
CA PHE A 84 -3.81 14.17 3.82
C PHE A 84 -2.97 12.94 4.13
N PHE A 85 -1.65 13.09 4.21
CA PHE A 85 -0.70 11.99 4.40
C PHE A 85 -0.94 11.31 5.75
N PHE A 86 -1.13 12.08 6.81
CA PHE A 86 -1.47 11.53 8.12
C PHE A 86 -2.90 10.99 8.19
N ARG A 87 -3.86 11.67 7.54
CA ARG A 87 -5.26 11.23 7.50
C ARG A 87 -5.41 9.86 6.84
N LYS A 88 -4.62 9.56 5.79
CA LYS A 88 -4.57 8.28 5.09
C LYS A 88 -4.50 7.11 6.06
N HIS A 89 -3.56 7.14 7.01
CA HIS A 89 -3.35 6.04 7.95
C HIS A 89 -4.52 5.85 8.91
N CYS A 90 -5.12 6.94 9.40
CA CYS A 90 -6.35 6.87 10.19
C CYS A 90 -7.50 6.25 9.38
N THR A 91 -7.71 6.70 8.13
CA THR A 91 -8.76 6.19 7.26
C THR A 91 -8.60 4.69 7.02
N VAL A 92 -7.40 4.21 6.69
CA VAL A 92 -7.13 2.78 6.52
C VAL A 92 -7.37 2.02 7.82
N SER A 93 -6.90 2.53 8.96
CA SER A 93 -7.13 1.90 10.27
C SER A 93 -8.61 1.69 10.58
N LYS A 94 -9.43 2.73 10.39
CA LYS A 94 -10.88 2.69 10.65
C LYS A 94 -11.61 1.83 9.64
N TRP A 95 -11.21 1.85 8.37
CA TRP A 95 -11.76 0.96 7.36
C TRP A 95 -11.47 -0.52 7.68
N LEU A 96 -10.28 -0.86 8.16
CA LEU A 96 -9.92 -2.23 8.55
C LEU A 96 -10.79 -2.78 9.68
N GLU A 97 -11.38 -1.95 10.55
CA GLU A 97 -12.35 -2.39 11.57
C GLU A 97 -13.59 -3.05 10.97
N THR A 98 -13.93 -2.71 9.71
CA THR A 98 -15.08 -3.26 8.98
C THR A 98 -14.74 -4.51 8.16
N GLN A 99 -13.45 -4.86 8.07
CA GLN A 99 -12.98 -6.01 7.29
C GLN A 99 -12.82 -7.26 8.18
N PRO A 100 -12.84 -8.48 7.60
CA PRO A 100 -12.58 -9.70 8.37
C PRO A 100 -11.22 -9.68 9.07
N ALA A 101 -11.11 -10.42 10.18
CA ALA A 101 -9.83 -10.63 10.85
C ALA A 101 -8.79 -11.19 9.86
N HIS A 102 -7.56 -10.71 9.96
CA HIS A 102 -6.44 -11.07 9.09
C HIS A 102 -6.57 -10.71 7.61
N TYR A 103 -7.58 -9.91 7.21
CA TYR A 103 -7.62 -9.29 5.88
C TYR A 103 -6.34 -8.48 5.62
N ILE A 104 -5.74 -8.61 4.45
CA ILE A 104 -4.49 -7.95 4.09
C ILE A 104 -4.80 -6.77 3.18
N ALA A 105 -4.43 -5.57 3.60
CA ALA A 105 -4.50 -4.37 2.76
C ALA A 105 -3.11 -4.05 2.22
N ALA A 106 -2.96 -4.09 0.89
CA ALA A 106 -1.84 -3.49 0.18
C ALA A 106 -2.22 -2.04 -0.14
N VAL A 107 -1.69 -1.11 0.64
CA VAL A 107 -2.02 0.31 0.54
C VAL A 107 -1.05 0.98 -0.43
N PHE A 108 -1.59 1.75 -1.37
CA PHE A 108 -0.81 2.53 -2.34
C PHE A 108 -1.32 3.97 -2.40
N ASP A 109 -0.41 4.92 -2.55
CA ASP A 109 -0.76 6.28 -2.97
C ASP A 109 -1.34 6.26 -4.39
N GLY A 110 -2.24 7.19 -4.70
CA GLY A 110 -2.98 7.15 -5.97
C GLY A 110 -2.15 7.46 -7.20
N ASP A 111 -0.94 7.99 -7.05
CA ASP A 111 -0.01 8.28 -8.14
C ASP A 111 0.91 7.08 -8.50
N VAL A 112 0.62 5.90 -7.95
CA VAL A 112 1.38 4.66 -8.18
C VAL A 112 0.79 3.83 -9.32
N VAL A 113 1.67 3.25 -10.14
CA VAL A 113 1.30 2.34 -11.24
C VAL A 113 1.83 0.93 -11.00
N ALA A 114 1.09 -0.08 -11.47
CA ALA A 114 1.54 -1.46 -11.44
C ALA A 114 2.54 -1.75 -12.57
N ALA A 115 3.81 -1.41 -12.36
CA ALA A 115 4.86 -1.56 -13.37
C ALA A 115 5.22 -3.03 -13.69
N ALA A 116 5.00 -3.95 -12.74
CA ALA A 116 5.27 -5.38 -12.90
C ALA A 116 3.98 -6.22 -12.81
N PRO A 117 3.02 -6.05 -13.74
CA PRO A 117 1.65 -6.54 -13.57
C PRO A 117 1.55 -8.08 -13.53
N LYS A 118 2.56 -8.80 -14.03
CA LYS A 118 2.60 -10.27 -13.98
C LYS A 118 2.97 -10.82 -12.60
N ARG A 119 3.63 -10.04 -11.74
CA ARG A 119 4.08 -10.47 -10.41
C ARG A 119 3.02 -10.14 -9.37
N GLY A 120 2.49 -11.16 -8.71
CA GLY A 120 1.55 -11.00 -7.59
C GLY A 120 2.23 -10.52 -6.30
N LEU A 121 1.43 -10.33 -5.27
CA LEU A 121 1.86 -9.95 -3.92
C LEU A 121 2.18 -11.16 -3.03
N ASP A 122 2.25 -12.38 -3.59
CA ASP A 122 2.35 -13.65 -2.85
C ASP A 122 3.50 -13.64 -1.83
N ALA A 123 4.69 -13.19 -2.23
CA ALA A 123 5.86 -13.13 -1.36
C ALA A 123 5.67 -12.26 -0.11
N TRP A 124 4.82 -11.23 -0.19
CA TRP A 124 4.49 -10.38 0.94
C TRP A 124 3.33 -10.97 1.76
N ILE A 125 2.30 -11.49 1.07
CA ILE A 125 1.14 -12.14 1.71
C ILE A 125 1.59 -13.27 2.65
N ASP A 126 2.53 -14.08 2.19
CA ASP A 126 3.01 -15.29 2.87
C ASP A 126 4.09 -15.00 3.93
N HIS A 127 4.60 -13.77 4.03
CA HIS A 127 5.63 -13.40 5.02
C HIS A 127 5.14 -13.51 6.47
N GLY A 128 3.81 -13.44 6.69
CA GLY A 128 3.21 -13.56 8.03
C GLY A 128 3.34 -12.31 8.93
N ALA A 129 4.08 -11.28 8.50
CA ALA A 129 4.17 -10.03 9.26
C ALA A 129 2.86 -9.24 9.21
N ASP A 130 2.53 -8.61 10.34
CA ASP A 130 1.34 -7.78 10.51
C ASP A 130 1.46 -6.42 9.80
N VAL A 131 2.64 -5.81 9.84
CA VAL A 131 2.97 -4.57 9.15
C VAL A 131 4.24 -4.80 8.34
N GLN A 132 4.19 -4.49 7.04
CA GLN A 132 5.31 -4.63 6.12
C GLN A 132 5.62 -3.30 5.46
N LEU A 133 6.84 -2.86 5.70
CA LEU A 133 7.40 -1.58 5.26
C LEU A 133 8.69 -1.86 4.47
N TYR A 134 9.14 -0.88 3.71
CA TYR A 134 10.39 -0.97 2.97
C TYR A 134 11.08 0.39 2.89
N ASN A 135 12.40 0.38 2.70
CA ASN A 135 13.17 1.59 2.49
C ASN A 135 13.13 2.02 1.03
N ARG A 136 13.18 3.33 0.78
CA ARG A 136 13.45 3.88 -0.54
C ARG A 136 14.86 3.46 -1.00
N CYS A 137 15.01 3.19 -2.29
CA CYS A 137 16.23 2.59 -2.88
C CYS A 137 17.51 3.43 -2.78
N LEU A 138 17.49 4.66 -2.24
CA LEU A 138 18.65 5.56 -2.23
C LEU A 138 18.90 6.30 -0.91
N PHE A 139 17.89 6.45 -0.06
CA PHE A 139 17.98 7.36 1.09
C PHE A 139 17.68 6.69 2.43
N HIS A 140 17.56 5.36 2.44
CA HIS A 140 17.26 4.52 3.62
C HIS A 140 16.01 4.95 4.43
N GLU A 141 15.27 5.95 3.96
CA GLU A 141 13.99 6.40 4.49
C GLU A 141 12.93 5.31 4.27
N ILE A 142 12.14 5.00 5.30
CA ILE A 142 10.99 4.10 5.17
C ILE A 142 9.94 4.80 4.31
N MET A 143 9.50 4.14 3.25
CA MET A 143 8.49 4.65 2.34
C MET A 143 7.10 4.64 2.99
N ALA A 144 6.42 5.79 3.00
CA ALA A 144 5.05 5.91 3.48
C ALA A 144 3.98 5.74 2.38
N GLY A 145 4.38 5.92 1.12
CA GLY A 145 3.45 5.89 0.00
C GLY A 145 2.86 4.51 -0.26
N ASN A 146 3.59 3.45 0.09
CA ASN A 146 3.10 2.08 -0.07
C ASN A 146 3.52 1.21 1.09
N TYR A 147 2.62 0.36 1.57
CA TYR A 147 2.88 -0.60 2.64
C TYR A 147 1.82 -1.70 2.62
N MET A 148 2.09 -2.79 3.33
CA MET A 148 1.10 -3.86 3.50
C MET A 148 0.80 -4.08 4.98
N VAL A 149 -0.48 -4.20 5.32
CA VAL A 149 -0.94 -4.41 6.69
C VAL A 149 -1.96 -5.54 6.75
N ARG A 150 -1.83 -6.40 7.74
CA ARG A 150 -2.80 -7.44 8.10
C ARG A 150 -3.75 -6.89 9.15
N ASN A 151 -5.05 -7.17 9.02
CA ASN A 151 -6.06 -6.69 9.94
C ASN A 151 -5.95 -7.40 11.30
N THR A 152 -5.13 -6.83 12.16
CA THR A 152 -4.97 -7.21 13.57
C THR A 152 -5.14 -5.96 14.44
N PRO A 153 -5.49 -6.10 15.73
CA PRO A 153 -5.52 -4.97 16.66
C PRO A 153 -4.20 -4.19 16.67
N PHE A 154 -3.07 -4.90 16.58
CA PHE A 154 -1.73 -4.32 16.51
C PHE A 154 -1.56 -3.43 15.27
N SER A 155 -1.89 -3.91 14.07
CA SER A 155 -1.73 -3.12 12.84
C SER A 155 -2.61 -1.87 12.82
N ARG A 156 -3.85 -1.97 13.34
CA ARG A 156 -4.75 -0.81 13.44
C ARG A 156 -4.20 0.23 14.41
N ASP A 157 -3.71 -0.20 15.57
CA ASP A 157 -3.04 0.69 16.52
C ASP A 157 -1.79 1.34 15.91
N PHE A 158 -0.96 0.57 15.21
CA PHE A 158 0.22 1.08 14.51
C PHE A 158 -0.12 2.20 13.52
N LEU A 159 -1.13 2.00 12.66
CA LEU A 159 -1.60 3.01 11.72
C LEU A 159 -2.18 4.25 12.43
N MET A 160 -2.89 4.05 13.54
CA MET A 160 -3.44 5.15 14.33
C MET A 160 -2.34 5.96 15.03
N ARG A 161 -1.30 5.31 15.56
CA ARG A 161 -0.10 5.98 16.10
C ARG A 161 0.60 6.77 15.02
N TRP A 162 0.77 6.21 13.84
CA TRP A 162 1.33 6.94 12.70
C TRP A 162 0.52 8.18 12.33
N ALA A 163 -0.81 8.08 12.26
CA ALA A 163 -1.66 9.25 12.04
C ALA A 163 -1.50 10.31 13.15
N LYS A 164 -1.39 9.89 14.42
CA LYS A 164 -1.21 10.78 15.59
C LYS A 164 0.08 11.60 15.55
N TYR A 165 1.11 11.18 14.83
CA TYR A 165 2.32 11.99 14.63
C TYR A 165 2.06 13.32 13.90
N TYR A 166 0.89 13.49 13.28
CA TYR A 166 0.41 14.79 12.82
C TYR A 166 0.51 15.87 13.93
N ASP A 167 0.13 15.51 15.16
CA ASP A 167 0.11 16.43 16.30
C ASP A 167 1.52 16.81 16.77
N ARG A 168 2.56 16.08 16.32
CA ARG A 168 3.97 16.27 16.67
C ARG A 168 4.84 16.70 15.48
N ARG A 169 4.22 17.14 14.38
CA ARG A 169 4.97 17.55 13.19
C ARG A 169 5.83 18.78 13.53
N PRO A 170 7.14 18.76 13.21
CA PRO A 170 8.01 19.90 13.47
C PRO A 170 7.69 21.07 12.53
N LYS A 171 8.25 22.24 12.85
CA LYS A 171 8.03 23.48 12.08
C LYS A 171 8.70 23.43 10.70
N GLY A 172 9.83 22.75 10.58
CA GLY A 172 10.60 22.59 9.35
C GLY A 172 10.15 21.41 8.49
N PHE A 173 10.94 21.15 7.45
CA PHE A 173 10.77 20.01 6.56
C PHE A 173 10.97 18.70 7.33
N SER A 174 9.98 17.81 7.21
CA SER A 174 9.94 16.51 7.88
C SER A 174 9.44 15.39 6.97
N SER A 175 9.33 15.62 5.66
CA SER A 175 8.80 14.62 4.70
C SER A 175 7.41 14.05 5.06
N ALA A 176 6.62 14.80 5.84
CA ALA A 176 5.29 14.43 6.32
C ALA A 176 5.23 13.04 7.01
N ASP A 177 4.44 12.11 6.47
CA ASP A 177 4.26 10.76 7.01
C ASP A 177 5.53 9.90 6.87
N ASN A 178 6.37 10.13 5.85
CA ASN A 178 7.65 9.42 5.67
C ASN A 178 8.67 9.74 6.77
N GLY A 179 8.69 10.98 7.28
CA GLY A 179 9.51 11.31 8.44
C GLY A 179 8.96 10.65 9.68
N ALA A 180 7.65 10.79 9.92
CA ALA A 180 7.01 10.27 11.13
C ALA A 180 7.14 8.75 11.31
N ILE A 181 7.04 7.96 10.24
CA ILE A 181 7.03 6.48 10.34
C ILE A 181 8.30 5.89 10.94
N GLN A 182 9.44 6.57 10.77
CA GLN A 182 10.70 6.13 11.36
C GLN A 182 10.57 6.02 12.89
N LEU A 183 10.01 7.06 13.51
CA LEU A 183 9.80 7.11 14.96
C LEU A 183 8.70 6.15 15.40
N VAL A 184 7.65 5.98 14.61
CA VAL A 184 6.60 4.97 14.90
C VAL A 184 7.20 3.57 14.95
N VAL A 185 8.11 3.22 14.02
CA VAL A 185 8.80 1.93 14.02
C VAL A 185 9.71 1.80 15.24
N MET A 186 10.52 2.82 15.53
CA MET A 186 11.40 2.85 16.70
C MET A 186 10.63 2.68 18.02
N GLU A 187 9.53 3.41 18.19
CA GLU A 187 8.64 3.32 19.36
C GLU A 187 8.02 1.91 19.46
N THR A 188 7.58 1.36 18.33
CA THR A 188 7.00 0.01 18.28
C THR A 188 7.99 -1.07 18.70
N LEU A 189 9.27 -0.90 18.34
CA LEU A 189 10.35 -1.83 18.68
C LEU A 189 11.02 -1.53 20.01
N ARG A 190 10.68 -0.41 20.67
CA ARG A 190 11.28 0.06 21.93
C ARG A 190 12.81 0.14 21.87
N VAL A 191 13.33 0.74 20.80
CA VAL A 191 14.78 0.87 20.62
C VAL A 191 15.38 1.92 21.57
N GLU A 192 16.57 1.65 22.10
CA GLU A 192 17.27 2.50 23.07
C GLU A 192 17.59 3.91 22.53
N GLY A 193 17.81 4.06 21.21
CA GLY A 193 18.10 5.34 20.56
C GLY A 193 16.89 6.23 20.26
N PHE A 194 15.68 5.87 20.70
CA PHE A 194 14.45 6.61 20.38
C PHE A 194 14.54 8.09 20.77
N ASP A 195 14.84 8.40 22.03
CA ASP A 195 14.80 9.80 22.51
C ASP A 195 15.77 10.70 21.76
N THR A 196 16.94 10.17 21.37
CA THR A 196 17.95 10.92 20.60
C THR A 196 17.41 11.31 19.23
N CYS A 197 16.93 10.35 18.44
CA CYS A 197 16.42 10.63 17.10
C CYS A 197 15.10 11.41 17.14
N PHE A 198 14.31 11.16 18.17
CA PHE A 198 13.08 11.88 18.44
C PHE A 198 13.33 13.39 18.68
N ASN A 199 14.35 13.72 19.48
CA ASN A 199 14.78 15.11 19.71
C ASN A 199 15.27 15.78 18.42
N MET A 200 15.95 15.05 17.52
CA MET A 200 16.35 15.59 16.21
C MET A 200 15.13 15.94 15.37
N TYR A 201 14.12 15.06 15.33
CA TYR A 201 12.88 15.27 14.58
C TYR A 201 12.09 16.49 15.07
N GLU A 202 11.85 16.63 16.38
CA GLU A 202 11.08 17.77 16.92
C GLU A 202 11.77 19.12 16.66
N ASN A 203 13.09 19.13 16.59
CA ASN A 203 13.89 20.34 16.35
C ASN A 203 14.15 20.63 14.86
N LEU A 204 13.52 19.91 13.93
CA LEU A 204 13.60 20.25 12.51
C LEU A 204 12.96 21.62 12.25
N THR A 205 13.78 22.57 11.83
CA THR A 205 13.37 23.96 11.50
C THR A 205 13.73 24.39 10.09
N SER A 206 14.66 23.67 9.43
CA SER A 206 15.07 23.97 8.05
C SER A 206 13.94 23.72 7.06
N SER A 207 13.87 24.51 6.00
CA SER A 207 12.90 24.32 4.92
C SER A 207 13.40 23.30 3.88
N VAL A 208 12.61 23.09 2.82
CA VAL A 208 12.99 22.22 1.68
C VAL A 208 14.28 22.63 0.96
N SER A 209 14.78 23.86 1.16
CA SER A 209 16.05 24.30 0.57
C SER A 209 17.28 23.78 1.32
N ASN A 210 17.12 23.25 2.53
CA ASN A 210 18.19 22.58 3.28
C ASN A 210 17.65 21.29 3.93
N LEU A 211 17.91 20.17 3.26
CA LEU A 211 17.44 18.85 3.70
C LEU A 211 18.43 18.15 4.65
N GLN A 212 19.61 18.71 4.92
CA GLN A 212 20.63 18.03 5.72
C GLN A 212 20.13 17.64 7.12
N PRO A 213 19.47 18.53 7.90
CA PRO A 213 18.98 18.14 9.22
C PRO A 213 17.96 17.00 9.19
N TYR A 214 17.15 16.94 8.13
CA TYR A 214 16.21 15.84 7.94
C TYR A 214 16.94 14.51 7.68
N TRP A 215 17.97 14.53 6.84
CA TRP A 215 18.75 13.34 6.55
C TRP A 215 19.60 12.88 7.73
N ASP A 216 20.14 13.79 8.53
CA ASP A 216 20.82 13.47 9.80
C ASP A 216 19.86 12.74 10.75
N TYR A 217 18.61 13.21 10.83
CA TYR A 217 17.55 12.56 11.58
C TYR A 217 17.26 11.14 11.04
N VAL A 218 17.05 10.97 9.74
CA VAL A 218 16.80 9.64 9.13
C VAL A 218 17.99 8.69 9.33
N HIS A 219 19.21 9.22 9.32
CA HIS A 219 20.40 8.44 9.62
C HIS A 219 20.40 7.95 11.06
N CYS A 220 20.12 8.83 12.03
CA CYS A 220 19.96 8.45 13.45
C CYS A 220 18.96 7.31 13.61
N THR A 221 17.76 7.43 13.00
CA THR A 221 16.73 6.38 13.14
C THR A 221 17.20 5.06 12.54
N LYS A 222 17.99 5.11 11.46
CA LYS A 222 18.50 3.91 10.80
C LYS A 222 19.56 3.19 11.62
N GLU A 223 20.48 3.93 12.24
CA GLU A 223 21.55 3.37 13.08
C GLU A 223 21.01 2.76 14.36
N ALA A 224 19.96 3.36 14.94
CA ALA A 224 19.33 2.86 16.15
C ALA A 224 18.47 1.60 15.94
N LEU A 225 18.09 1.28 14.69
CA LEU A 225 17.32 0.08 14.40
C LEU A 225 18.23 -1.15 14.36
N PRO A 226 17.82 -2.27 15.00
CA PRO A 226 18.59 -3.50 14.95
C PRO A 226 18.75 -3.97 13.50
N LEU A 227 19.95 -4.44 13.15
CA LEU A 227 20.19 -5.03 11.84
C LEU A 227 19.21 -6.19 11.60
N PRO A 228 18.67 -6.34 10.38
CA PRO A 228 17.86 -7.50 10.05
C PRO A 228 18.68 -8.75 10.39
N LYS A 229 18.14 -9.62 11.25
CA LYS A 229 18.73 -10.95 11.44
C LYS A 229 18.73 -11.60 10.06
N GLN A 230 19.91 -11.83 9.48
CA GLN A 230 20.01 -12.66 8.29
C GLN A 230 19.40 -14.01 8.66
N LYS A 231 18.42 -14.46 7.90
CA LYS A 231 17.95 -15.84 8.02
C LYS A 231 19.12 -16.72 7.58
N THR A 232 19.86 -17.25 8.56
CA THR A 232 20.75 -18.39 8.39
C THR A 232 19.95 -19.62 8.02
#